data_AF-G0SG92-F1
#
_entry.id   AF-G0SG92-F1
#
_cell.length_a   1.000
_cell.length_b   1.000
_cell.length_c   1.000
_cell.angle_alpha   90.00
_cell.angle_beta   90.00
_cell.angle_gamma   90.00
#
_symmetry.space_group_name_H-M   'P 1'
#
loop_
_entity.id
_entity.type
_entity.pdbx_description
1 polymer ?
#
loop_
_entity_poly.entity_id
_entity_poly.type
_entity_poly.pdbx_seq_one_letter_code
_entity_poly.pdbx_strand_id
1 'polypeptide(L)'
;MISSGSSHVVSAKSFVEWYYRQINENKPVASGYVNNNATYTKAGHPPADITINGRVVATPEEWDTMLKEQRAQHNTSSSSTLPIGRKPVRYDVDCFDVHVINADYRFAAPQRMIEQHAPTDGVRMMMALTVSGSVYFGASPRSTDDYVIKQHFNDVFILVPNWDVLEKPGARSGRKYLIASHKYRAY
;
A
#
# COMPACT_ATOMS: atom_id res chain seq x y z
N MET A 1 2.75 -18.92 27.47
CA MET A 1 3.65 -18.38 26.43
C MET A 1 2.79 -17.94 25.26
N ILE A 2 2.52 -16.64 25.15
CA ILE A 2 1.80 -16.07 24.01
C ILE A 2 2.85 -15.90 22.91
N SER A 3 2.66 -16.59 21.79
CA SER A 3 3.48 -16.42 20.59
C SER A 3 3.46 -14.93 20.21
N SER A 4 4.61 -14.27 20.36
CA SER A 4 4.86 -12.94 19.86
C SER A 4 4.74 -13.01 18.34
N GLY A 5 3.59 -12.60 17.80
CA GLY A 5 3.49 -12.32 16.36
C GLY A 5 4.56 -11.29 16.02
N SER A 6 5.45 -11.61 15.08
CA SER A 6 6.59 -10.77 14.74
C SER A 6 6.14 -9.37 14.34
N SER A 7 6.74 -8.31 14.91
CA SER A 7 6.28 -6.91 14.79
C SER A 7 6.17 -6.40 13.34
N HIS A 8 6.96 -6.96 12.42
CA HIS A 8 6.87 -6.70 10.98
C HIS A 8 5.57 -7.21 10.36
N VAL A 9 5.06 -8.37 10.78
CA VAL A 9 3.80 -8.93 10.27
C VAL A 9 2.62 -8.03 10.66
N VAL A 10 2.60 -7.51 11.90
CA VAL A 10 1.59 -6.56 12.36
C VAL A 10 1.64 -5.25 11.55
N SER A 11 2.84 -4.76 11.26
CA SER A 11 3.06 -3.55 10.48
C SER A 11 2.62 -3.71 9.02
N ALA A 12 2.94 -4.86 8.40
CA ALA A 12 2.52 -5.23 7.05
C ALA A 12 0.98 -5.33 6.96
N LYS A 13 0.35 -6.06 7.89
CA LYS A 13 -1.12 -6.19 7.94
C LYS A 13 -1.81 -4.83 7.98
N SER A 14 -1.37 -3.93 8.88
CA SER A 14 -1.92 -2.58 9.01
C SER A 14 -1.70 -1.70 7.76
N PHE A 15 -0.65 -1.98 6.97
CA PHE A 15 -0.43 -1.36 5.66
C PHE A 15 -1.37 -1.89 4.60
N VAL A 16 -1.46 -3.20 4.44
CA VAL A 16 -2.34 -3.85 3.46
C VAL A 16 -3.79 -3.44 3.70
N GLU A 17 -4.28 -3.53 4.94
CA GLU A 17 -5.65 -3.16 5.30
C GLU A 17 -5.96 -1.70 4.97
N TRP A 18 -5.02 -0.79 5.21
CA TRP A 18 -5.20 0.61 4.86
C TRP A 18 -5.19 0.81 3.34
N TYR A 19 -4.15 0.31 2.64
CA TYR A 19 -3.91 0.60 1.23
C TYR A 19 -5.10 0.17 0.37
N TYR A 20 -5.51 -1.10 0.45
CA TYR A 20 -6.62 -1.59 -0.36
C TYR A 20 -7.97 -1.06 0.11
N ARG A 21 -8.13 -0.68 1.38
CA ARG A 21 -9.32 0.06 1.82
C ARG A 21 -9.39 1.43 1.16
N GLN A 22 -8.29 2.19 1.09
CA GLN A 22 -8.29 3.48 0.40
C GLN A 22 -8.72 3.32 -1.07
N ILE A 23 -8.15 2.35 -1.78
CA ILE A 23 -8.49 2.06 -3.18
C ILE A 23 -9.98 1.70 -3.32
N ASN A 24 -10.48 0.78 -2.48
CA ASN A 24 -11.87 0.34 -2.51
C ASN A 24 -12.86 1.44 -2.10
N GLU A 25 -12.45 2.41 -1.29
CA GLU A 25 -13.26 3.57 -0.87
C GLU A 25 -13.07 4.78 -1.80
N ASN A 26 -12.39 4.63 -2.94
CA ASN A 26 -12.10 5.69 -3.91
C ASN A 26 -11.32 6.87 -3.31
N LYS A 27 -10.49 6.60 -2.29
CA LYS A 27 -9.62 7.58 -1.63
C LYS A 27 -8.19 7.47 -2.16
N PRO A 28 -7.42 8.57 -2.13
CA PRO A 28 -6.03 8.54 -2.59
C PRO A 28 -5.13 7.71 -1.68
N VAL A 29 -4.09 7.09 -2.26
CA VAL A 29 -3.02 6.39 -1.56
C VAL A 29 -1.69 7.15 -1.57
N ALA A 30 -1.59 8.27 -2.30
CA ALA A 30 -0.37 9.08 -2.41
C ALA A 30 0.29 9.48 -1.07
N SER A 31 -0.50 9.64 0.00
CA SER A 31 0.02 9.93 1.35
C SER A 31 0.78 8.78 2.01
N GLY A 32 0.72 7.58 1.43
CA GLY A 32 1.49 6.41 1.85
C GLY A 32 2.89 6.33 1.25
N TYR A 33 3.26 7.23 0.35
CA TYR A 33 4.57 7.21 -0.34
C TYR A 33 5.55 8.19 0.29
N VAL A 34 6.85 7.89 0.17
CA VAL A 34 7.94 8.74 0.68
C VAL A 34 7.95 10.14 0.05
N ASN A 35 7.43 10.29 -1.19
CA ASN A 35 7.37 11.56 -1.92
C ASN A 35 6.69 12.69 -1.12
N ASN A 36 5.67 12.34 -0.34
CA ASN A 36 4.85 13.28 0.43
C ASN A 36 5.26 13.37 1.90
N ASN A 37 6.43 12.86 2.27
CA ASN A 37 6.94 12.91 3.65
C ASN A 37 8.02 13.98 3.83
N ALA A 38 7.80 14.91 4.76
CA ALA A 38 8.69 16.05 4.97
C ALA A 38 10.11 15.63 5.39
N THR A 39 10.25 14.65 6.27
CA THR A 39 11.56 14.17 6.76
C THR A 39 12.37 13.49 5.66
N TYR A 40 11.74 12.64 4.85
CA TYR A 40 12.39 12.01 3.69
C TYR A 40 12.76 13.02 2.59
N THR A 41 11.86 13.96 2.27
CA THR A 41 12.13 15.02 1.28
C THR A 41 13.28 15.92 1.73
N LYS A 42 13.30 16.34 2.99
CA LYS A 42 14.40 17.16 3.55
C LYS A 42 15.75 16.43 3.51
N ALA A 43 15.74 15.12 3.70
CA ALA A 43 16.93 14.28 3.63
C ALA A 43 17.38 13.94 2.20
N GLY A 44 16.65 14.40 1.17
CA GLY A 44 16.98 14.14 -0.24
C GLY A 44 16.72 12.70 -0.68
N HIS A 45 15.72 12.03 -0.10
CA HIS A 45 15.32 10.71 -0.60
C HIS A 45 14.85 10.81 -2.06
N PRO A 46 15.20 9.86 -2.93
CA PRO A 46 14.65 9.85 -4.29
C PRO A 46 13.12 9.69 -4.29
N PRO A 47 12.43 10.09 -5.36
CA PRO A 47 11.04 9.72 -5.58
C PRO A 47 10.86 8.20 -5.49
N ALA A 48 9.69 7.74 -5.04
CA ALA A 48 9.39 6.31 -5.04
C ALA A 48 9.47 5.71 -6.46
N ASP A 49 10.11 4.55 -6.61
CA ASP A 49 10.11 3.81 -7.87
C ASP A 49 8.76 3.09 -8.02
N ILE A 50 7.93 3.55 -8.96
CA ILE A 50 6.60 3.00 -9.22
C ILE A 50 6.57 2.36 -10.61
N THR A 51 6.25 1.08 -10.67
CA THR A 51 6.06 0.34 -11.92
C THR A 51 4.67 -0.30 -11.94
N ILE A 52 3.79 0.12 -12.85
CA ILE A 52 2.43 -0.40 -12.99
C ILE A 52 2.32 -1.18 -14.29
N ASN A 53 2.10 -2.50 -14.21
CA ASN A 53 2.05 -3.41 -15.36
C ASN A 53 3.25 -3.33 -16.30
N GLY A 54 4.43 -2.99 -15.77
CA GLY A 54 5.67 -2.81 -16.55
C GLY A 54 5.91 -1.38 -17.05
N ARG A 55 4.95 -0.46 -16.88
CA ARG A 55 5.12 0.97 -17.18
C ARG A 55 5.64 1.70 -15.95
N VAL A 56 6.73 2.45 -16.09
CA VAL A 56 7.20 3.36 -15.03
C VAL A 56 6.21 4.51 -14.89
N VAL A 57 5.82 4.81 -13.65
CA VAL A 57 4.90 5.89 -13.27
C VAL A 57 5.69 6.90 -12.44
N ALA A 58 5.60 8.18 -12.79
CA ALA A 58 6.51 9.18 -12.23
C ALA A 58 6.16 9.56 -10.79
N THR A 59 4.86 9.58 -10.44
CA THR A 59 4.40 10.03 -9.13
C THR A 59 3.25 9.18 -8.57
N PRO A 60 3.10 9.13 -7.23
CA PRO A 60 1.94 8.50 -6.60
C PRO A 60 0.60 9.11 -7.03
N GLU A 61 0.57 10.40 -7.34
CA GLU A 61 -0.64 11.11 -7.79
C GLU A 61 -1.06 10.68 -9.20
N GLU A 62 -0.11 10.37 -10.08
CA GLU A 62 -0.38 9.76 -11.38
C GLU A 62 -1.00 8.36 -11.19
N TRP A 63 -0.47 7.56 -10.25
CA TRP A 63 -1.08 6.26 -9.91
C TRP A 63 -2.51 6.40 -9.37
N ASP A 64 -2.77 7.35 -8.47
CA ASP A 64 -4.12 7.65 -7.99
C ASP A 64 -5.06 8.06 -9.14
N THR A 65 -4.54 8.70 -10.19
CA THR A 65 -5.29 9.07 -11.39
C THR A 65 -5.60 7.85 -12.26
N MET A 66 -4.63 6.96 -12.49
CA MET A 66 -4.84 5.70 -13.21
C MET A 66 -5.92 4.82 -12.53
N LEU A 67 -5.95 4.79 -11.19
CA LEU A 67 -7.01 4.09 -10.44
C LEU A 67 -8.40 4.71 -10.68
N LYS A 68 -8.49 6.04 -10.85
CA LYS A 68 -9.75 6.71 -11.21
C LYS A 68 -10.17 6.36 -12.63
N GLU A 69 -9.24 6.36 -13.56
CA GLU A 69 -9.47 5.99 -14.96
C GLU A 69 -9.93 4.53 -15.09
N GLN A 70 -9.29 3.60 -14.36
CA GLN A 70 -9.73 2.20 -14.29
C GLN A 70 -11.19 2.07 -13.84
N ARG A 71 -11.58 2.81 -12.79
CA ARG A 71 -12.98 2.81 -12.34
C ARG A 71 -13.93 3.40 -13.38
N ALA A 72 -13.53 4.46 -14.06
CA ALA A 72 -14.35 5.08 -15.10
C ALA A 72 -14.53 4.14 -16.30
N GLN A 73 -13.47 3.46 -16.73
CA GLN A 73 -13.50 2.48 -17.82
C GLN A 73 -14.46 1.33 -17.56
N HIS A 74 -14.55 0.87 -16.30
CA HIS A 74 -15.45 -0.21 -15.88
C HIS A 74 -16.76 0.30 -15.29
N ASN A 75 -17.05 1.60 -15.38
CA ASN A 75 -18.32 2.13 -14.92
C ASN A 75 -19.39 1.93 -16.00
N THR A 76 -20.26 0.95 -15.77
CA THR A 76 -21.38 0.64 -16.67
C THR A 76 -22.71 1.19 -16.15
N SER A 77 -22.70 2.19 -15.26
CA SER A 77 -23.92 2.74 -14.64
C SER A 77 -24.92 3.35 -15.62
N SER A 78 -24.48 3.71 -16.83
CA SER A 78 -25.34 4.24 -17.90
C SER A 78 -25.99 3.16 -18.77
N SER A 79 -25.64 1.88 -18.57
CA SER A 79 -26.24 0.78 -19.31
C SER A 79 -27.70 0.56 -18.89
N SER A 80 -28.60 0.47 -19.86
CA SER A 80 -30.01 0.14 -19.65
C SER A 80 -30.28 -1.36 -19.51
N THR A 81 -29.28 -2.21 -19.76
CA THR A 81 -29.45 -3.67 -19.83
C THR A 81 -28.63 -4.43 -18.79
N LEU A 82 -27.58 -3.81 -18.22
CA LEU A 82 -26.76 -4.44 -17.18
C LEU A 82 -27.43 -4.34 -15.80
N PRO A 83 -27.17 -5.31 -14.88
CA PRO A 83 -27.72 -5.27 -13.53
C PRO A 83 -27.34 -4.00 -12.77
N ILE A 84 -28.27 -3.47 -11.97
CA ILE A 84 -28.01 -2.36 -11.04
C ILE A 84 -27.23 -2.82 -9.80
N GLY A 85 -26.64 -1.88 -9.05
CA GLY A 85 -25.96 -2.18 -7.77
C GLY A 85 -24.56 -2.79 -7.91
N ARG A 86 -23.96 -2.71 -9.10
CA ARG A 86 -22.61 -3.22 -9.37
C ARG A 86 -21.54 -2.20 -8.97
N LYS A 87 -20.44 -2.68 -8.40
CA LYS A 87 -19.25 -1.86 -8.13
C LYS A 87 -18.31 -1.93 -9.33
N PRO A 88 -17.85 -0.78 -9.88
CA PRO A 88 -16.98 -0.79 -11.07
C PRO A 88 -15.71 -1.61 -10.88
N VAL A 89 -15.03 -1.44 -9.74
CA VAL A 89 -13.78 -2.14 -9.40
C VAL A 89 -13.75 -2.44 -7.91
N ARG A 90 -13.34 -3.65 -7.53
CA ARG A 90 -13.07 -4.08 -6.15
C ARG A 90 -11.79 -4.89 -6.09
N TYR A 91 -10.90 -4.55 -5.17
CA TYR A 91 -9.70 -5.32 -4.86
C TYR A 91 -9.94 -6.17 -3.60
N ASP A 92 -9.77 -7.47 -3.71
CA ASP A 92 -9.81 -8.39 -2.58
C ASP A 92 -8.42 -9.02 -2.41
N VAL A 93 -7.83 -8.84 -1.22
CA VAL A 93 -6.53 -9.43 -0.89
C VAL A 93 -6.74 -10.87 -0.45
N ASP A 94 -6.03 -11.79 -1.07
CA ASP A 94 -6.07 -13.22 -0.72
C ASP A 94 -5.01 -13.54 0.34
N CYS A 95 -3.78 -13.07 0.14
CA CYS A 95 -2.68 -13.25 1.09
C CYS A 95 -1.60 -12.17 0.94
N PHE A 96 -0.72 -12.10 1.94
CA PHE A 96 0.50 -11.29 1.88
C PHE A 96 1.63 -11.98 2.65
N ASP A 97 2.86 -11.66 2.27
CA ASP A 97 4.09 -12.10 2.92
C ASP A 97 5.03 -10.90 3.10
N VAL A 98 5.83 -10.91 4.17
CA VAL A 98 6.74 -9.80 4.47
C VAL A 98 8.08 -10.28 5.02
N HIS A 99 9.16 -9.77 4.43
CA HIS A 99 10.52 -9.99 4.89
C HIS A 99 11.21 -8.69 5.26
N VAL A 100 11.92 -8.69 6.38
CA VAL A 100 12.80 -7.58 6.77
C VAL A 100 14.08 -7.68 5.95
N ILE A 101 14.32 -6.73 5.05
CA ILE A 101 15.52 -6.67 4.20
C ILE A 101 16.65 -5.86 4.83
N ASN A 102 16.33 -4.94 5.75
CA ASN A 102 17.32 -4.29 6.61
C ASN A 102 16.67 -3.97 7.97
N ALA A 103 17.17 -4.60 9.04
CA ALA A 103 16.69 -4.38 10.42
C ALA A 103 17.33 -3.16 11.10
N ASP A 104 18.38 -2.59 10.51
CA ASP A 104 19.11 -1.40 10.99
C ASP A 104 18.98 -0.23 10.01
N TYR A 105 17.76 0.03 9.51
CA TYR A 105 17.52 1.13 8.58
C TYR A 105 17.73 2.49 9.29
N ARG A 106 18.54 3.38 8.67
CA ARG A 106 18.98 4.65 9.28
C ARG A 106 18.80 5.88 8.40
N PHE A 107 18.40 5.73 7.14
CA PHE A 107 18.23 6.89 6.26
C PHE A 107 17.14 7.82 6.79
N ALA A 108 17.46 9.12 6.86
CA ALA A 108 16.63 10.18 7.46
C ALA A 108 16.21 9.93 8.92
N ALA A 109 16.79 8.92 9.58
CA ALA A 109 16.45 8.59 10.96
C ALA A 109 17.01 9.66 11.89
N PRO A 110 16.18 10.28 12.74
CA PRO A 110 16.71 11.17 13.76
C PRO A 110 17.57 10.39 14.75
N GLN A 111 18.63 11.01 15.24
CA GLN A 111 19.63 10.35 16.09
C GLN A 111 19.02 9.62 17.30
N ARG A 112 18.02 10.25 17.95
CA ARG A 112 17.27 9.65 19.07
C ARG A 112 16.61 8.32 18.73
N MET A 113 16.12 8.14 17.50
CA MET A 113 15.48 6.89 17.07
C MET A 113 16.50 5.78 16.87
N ILE A 114 17.72 6.13 16.45
CA ILE A 114 18.82 5.17 16.30
C ILE A 114 19.28 4.69 17.68
N GLU A 115 19.40 5.61 18.64
CA GLU A 115 19.85 5.32 20.01
C GLU A 115 18.79 4.55 20.81
N GLN A 116 17.51 4.92 20.65
CA GLN A 116 16.41 4.31 21.39
C GLN A 116 16.02 2.92 20.88
N HIS A 117 16.20 2.66 19.57
CA HIS A 117 15.76 1.41 18.95
C HIS A 117 16.92 0.60 18.41
N ALA A 118 17.21 -0.51 19.09
CA ALA A 118 18.14 -1.52 18.60
C ALA A 118 17.57 -2.22 17.34
N PRO A 119 18.42 -2.80 16.48
CA PRO A 119 17.94 -3.54 15.30
C PRO A 119 16.96 -4.68 15.62
N THR A 120 17.04 -5.24 16.83
CA THR A 120 16.18 -6.32 17.32
C THR A 120 14.79 -5.86 17.77
N ASP A 121 14.56 -4.55 17.91
CA ASP A 121 13.29 -4.03 18.43
C ASP A 121 12.18 -4.02 17.37
N GLY A 122 12.54 -4.27 16.11
CA GLY A 122 11.58 -4.35 15.01
C GLY A 122 10.85 -3.03 14.73
N VAL A 123 11.56 -1.91 14.87
CA VAL A 123 11.04 -0.55 14.56
C VAL A 123 11.71 0.02 13.31
N ARG A 124 13.04 -0.07 13.22
CA ARG A 124 13.84 0.53 12.13
C ARG A 124 13.98 -0.42 10.95
N MET A 125 12.85 -0.98 10.52
CA MET A 125 12.81 -2.02 9.51
C MET A 125 12.56 -1.44 8.12
N MET A 126 13.40 -1.82 7.17
CA MET A 126 13.08 -1.81 5.75
C MET A 126 12.50 -3.18 5.40
N MET A 127 11.32 -3.20 4.79
CA MET A 127 10.57 -4.43 4.52
C MET A 127 10.29 -4.60 3.04
N ALA A 128 10.46 -5.82 2.54
CA ALA A 128 9.90 -6.26 1.27
C ALA A 128 8.55 -6.94 1.57
N LEU A 129 7.46 -6.37 1.06
CA LEU A 129 6.10 -6.87 1.23
C LEU A 129 5.57 -7.33 -0.13
N THR A 130 5.11 -8.57 -0.21
CA THR A 130 4.39 -9.09 -1.37
C THR A 130 2.93 -9.29 -1.01
N VAL A 131 2.02 -8.84 -1.87
CA VAL A 131 0.58 -9.00 -1.71
C VAL A 131 0.03 -9.67 -2.96
N SER A 132 -0.89 -10.60 -2.77
CA SER A 132 -1.57 -11.29 -3.86
C SER A 132 -3.07 -11.29 -3.62
N GLY A 133 -3.84 -11.16 -4.69
CA GLY A 133 -5.28 -11.08 -4.59
C GLY A 133 -5.99 -11.12 -5.93
N SER A 134 -7.26 -10.74 -5.90
CA SER A 134 -8.14 -10.66 -7.07
C SER A 134 -8.70 -9.25 -7.25
N VAL A 135 -8.79 -8.80 -8.49
CA VAL A 135 -9.52 -7.60 -8.89
C VAL A 135 -10.81 -8.01 -9.59
N TYR A 136 -11.95 -7.59 -9.04
CA TYR A 136 -13.27 -7.86 -9.57
C TYR A 136 -13.83 -6.62 -10.24
N PHE A 137 -14.24 -6.74 -11.50
CA PHE A 137 -14.82 -5.67 -12.30
C PHE A 137 -16.31 -5.89 -12.48
N GLY A 138 -17.11 -4.87 -12.16
CA GLY A 138 -18.56 -4.91 -12.30
C GLY A 138 -19.27 -5.95 -11.42
N ALA A 139 -18.65 -6.37 -10.32
CA ALA A 139 -19.24 -7.35 -9.37
C ALA A 139 -20.21 -6.69 -8.38
N SER A 140 -21.11 -7.48 -7.78
CA SER A 140 -21.86 -6.98 -6.61
C SER A 140 -20.91 -6.75 -5.43
N PRO A 141 -21.17 -5.79 -4.51
CA PRO A 141 -20.17 -5.31 -3.54
C PRO A 141 -19.50 -6.38 -2.67
N ARG A 142 -20.12 -7.54 -2.45
CA ARG A 142 -19.60 -8.66 -1.65
C ARG A 142 -19.51 -9.99 -2.40
N SER A 143 -19.81 -10.00 -3.69
CA SER A 143 -19.85 -11.22 -4.49
C SER A 143 -18.51 -11.48 -5.17
N THR A 144 -18.10 -12.74 -5.20
CA THR A 144 -16.90 -13.24 -5.88
C THR A 144 -17.22 -13.99 -7.18
N ASP A 145 -18.50 -14.16 -7.52
CA ASP A 145 -18.94 -15.11 -8.56
C ASP A 145 -19.67 -14.41 -9.70
N ASP A 146 -20.26 -13.25 -9.44
CA ASP A 146 -21.07 -12.50 -10.41
C ASP A 146 -20.30 -11.43 -11.19
N TYR A 147 -18.96 -11.44 -11.18
CA TYR A 147 -18.16 -10.41 -11.87
C TYR A 147 -18.31 -10.44 -13.40
N VAL A 148 -18.01 -9.32 -14.06
CA VAL A 148 -17.88 -9.26 -15.53
C VAL A 148 -16.49 -9.72 -15.95
N ILE A 149 -15.46 -9.19 -15.28
CA ILE A 149 -14.05 -9.56 -15.47
C ILE A 149 -13.46 -9.80 -14.08
N LYS A 150 -12.60 -10.80 -13.97
CA LYS A 150 -11.75 -11.04 -12.81
C LYS A 150 -10.30 -11.09 -13.29
N GLN A 151 -9.44 -10.37 -12.59
CA GLN A 151 -8.00 -10.47 -12.77
C GLN A 151 -7.35 -10.95 -11.48
N HIS A 152 -6.24 -11.66 -11.62
CA HIS A 152 -5.32 -11.85 -10.52
C HIS A 152 -4.40 -10.63 -10.44
N PHE A 153 -4.05 -10.18 -9.23
CA PHE A 153 -3.03 -9.17 -9.05
C PHE A 153 -1.95 -9.61 -8.07
N ASN A 154 -0.75 -9.10 -8.30
CA ASN A 154 0.39 -9.19 -7.42
C ASN A 154 1.00 -7.80 -7.26
N ASP A 155 1.21 -7.41 -6.00
CA ASP A 155 1.91 -6.20 -5.62
C ASP A 155 3.17 -6.53 -4.85
N VAL A 156 4.23 -5.78 -5.12
CA VAL A 156 5.47 -5.81 -4.35
C VAL A 156 5.82 -4.41 -3.90
N PHE A 157 5.97 -4.22 -2.58
CA PHE A 157 6.33 -2.96 -1.96
C PHE A 157 7.67 -3.07 -1.24
N ILE A 158 8.47 -2.02 -1.34
CA ILE A 158 9.53 -1.74 -0.37
C ILE A 158 8.99 -0.68 0.60
N LEU A 159 8.90 -1.04 1.87
CA LEU A 159 8.41 -0.17 2.94
C LEU A 159 9.57 0.30 3.83
N VAL A 160 9.52 1.57 4.24
CA VAL A 160 10.51 2.21 5.11
C VAL A 160 9.84 2.93 6.29
N PRO A 161 10.52 3.12 7.44
CA PRO A 161 9.92 3.69 8.64
C PRO A 161 9.48 5.15 8.45
N ASN A 162 8.28 5.52 8.89
CA ASN A 162 7.87 6.91 8.95
C ASN A 162 8.32 7.55 10.27
N TRP A 163 9.44 8.25 10.24
CA TRP A 163 9.98 8.91 11.42
C TRP A 163 9.00 9.93 12.03
N ASP A 164 8.25 10.67 11.22
CA ASP A 164 7.32 11.71 11.68
C ASP A 164 6.15 11.16 12.52
N VAL A 165 5.84 9.87 12.37
CA VAL A 165 4.78 9.16 13.09
C VAL A 165 5.36 8.29 14.20
N LEU A 166 6.45 7.57 13.93
CA LEU A 166 7.06 6.65 14.90
C LEU A 166 7.67 7.38 16.11
N GLU A 167 8.14 8.62 15.92
CA GLU A 167 8.69 9.44 17.01
C GLU A 167 7.65 10.06 17.93
N LYS A 168 6.38 10.09 17.50
CA LYS A 168 5.32 10.80 18.24
C LYS A 168 4.55 9.83 19.12
N PRO A 169 4.84 9.75 20.43
CA PRO A 169 4.05 8.93 21.33
C PRO A 169 2.59 9.40 21.30
N GLY A 170 1.68 8.48 21.01
CA GLY A 170 0.24 8.76 20.95
C GLY A 170 -0.29 9.27 19.60
N ALA A 171 0.52 9.32 18.54
CA ALA A 171 0.00 9.58 17.19
C ALA A 171 -1.03 8.52 16.80
N ARG A 172 -2.31 8.91 16.78
CA ARG A 172 -3.45 8.03 16.45
C ARG A 172 -3.70 7.91 14.95
N SER A 173 -3.14 8.81 14.17
CA SER A 173 -3.30 8.88 12.72
C SER A 173 -1.93 8.97 12.04
N GLY A 174 -1.89 8.57 10.76
CA GLY A 174 -0.67 8.53 9.96
C GLY A 174 -0.15 7.11 9.75
N ARG A 175 0.64 6.96 8.68
CA ARG A 175 1.24 5.68 8.29
C ARG A 175 2.55 5.47 9.04
N LYS A 176 2.70 4.34 9.74
CA LYS A 176 3.97 3.99 10.43
C LYS A 176 5.09 3.63 9.46
N TYR A 177 4.75 3.15 8.27
CA TYR A 177 5.69 2.81 7.21
C TYR A 177 5.18 3.37 5.89
N LEU A 178 6.11 3.84 5.06
CA LEU A 178 5.89 4.50 3.78
C LEU A 178 6.47 3.67 2.64
N ILE A 179 5.91 3.83 1.45
CA ILE A 179 6.30 3.15 0.22
C ILE A 179 7.48 3.88 -0.41
N ALA A 180 8.61 3.19 -0.52
CA ALA A 180 9.80 3.64 -1.25
C ALA A 180 9.90 3.02 -2.66
N SER A 181 9.30 1.84 -2.88
CA SER A 181 9.14 1.23 -4.20
C SER A 181 7.84 0.44 -4.26
N HIS A 182 7.20 0.43 -5.43
CA HIS A 182 5.93 -0.22 -5.69
C HIS A 182 5.92 -0.84 -7.09
N LYS A 183 5.70 -2.14 -7.18
CA LYS A 183 5.51 -2.84 -8.45
C LYS A 183 4.17 -3.55 -8.44
N TYR A 184 3.28 -3.10 -9.32
CA TYR A 184 1.94 -3.66 -9.51
C TYR A 184 1.90 -4.48 -10.80
N ARG A 185 1.31 -5.68 -10.74
CA ARG A 185 0.99 -6.49 -11.91
C ARG A 185 -0.39 -7.09 -11.76
N ALA A 186 -1.24 -6.93 -12.76
CA ALA A 186 -2.51 -7.66 -12.86
C ALA A 186 -2.72 -8.24 -14.26
N TYR A 187 -3.37 -9.40 -14.33
CA TYR A 187 -3.63 -10.14 -15.56
C TYR A 187 -4.89 -10.99 -15.46
#